data_AF-A0A497NJE8-F1
#
_entry.id   AF-A0A497NJE8-F1
#
_cell.length_a   1.000
_cell.length_b   1.000
_cell.length_c   1.000
_cell.angle_alpha   90.00
_cell.angle_beta   90.00
_cell.angle_gamma   90.00
#
_symmetry.space_group_name_H-M   'P 1'
#
loop_
_entity.id
_entity.type
_entity.pdbx_description
1 polymer ?
#
loop_
_entity_poly.entity_id
_entity_poly.type
_entity_poly.pdbx_seq_one_letter_code
_entity_poly.pdbx_strand_id
1 'polypeptide(L)'
;MSRRYKPYKALRVEVVEAWKKGRDTKGKGCQFYEVGDIFFIEQIALRKENIQTKSGMLCLAALADHIPLYRALIRGVKPLDLGLTTPEEPDVAYLQCHDPTGKKSLPVNSATIVFKITGIR
;
A
#
# COMPACT_ATOMS: atom_id res chain seq x y z
N MET A 1 -18.31 -6.20 27.92
CA MET A 1 -16.99 -6.33 27.25
C MET A 1 -17.25 -6.68 25.79
N SER A 2 -16.97 -5.77 24.85
CA SER A 2 -17.09 -6.09 23.42
C SER A 2 -16.02 -7.14 23.07
N ARG A 3 -16.40 -8.18 22.31
CA ARG A 3 -15.44 -9.14 21.77
C ARG A 3 -14.39 -8.36 20.97
N ARG A 4 -13.10 -8.52 21.28
CA ARG A 4 -12.02 -7.97 20.43
C ARG A 4 -12.24 -8.46 19.01
N TYR A 5 -12.44 -7.53 18.07
CA TYR A 5 -12.53 -7.82 16.64
C TYR A 5 -11.28 -8.62 16.22
N LYS A 6 -11.46 -9.77 15.58
CA LYS A 6 -10.39 -10.60 15.01
C LYS A 6 -10.71 -10.82 13.53
N PRO A 7 -9.95 -10.26 12.59
CA PRO A 7 -10.18 -10.50 11.18
C PRO A 7 -9.82 -11.94 10.84
N TYR A 8 -10.56 -12.56 9.93
CA TYR A 8 -10.28 -13.91 9.42
C TYR A 8 -9.45 -13.89 8.13
N LYS A 9 -9.21 -12.71 7.56
CA LYS A 9 -8.35 -12.47 6.39
C LYS A 9 -7.74 -11.08 6.48
N ALA A 10 -6.50 -10.93 6.03
CA ALA A 10 -5.83 -9.64 5.93
C ALA A 10 -5.04 -9.53 4.63
N LEU A 11 -4.77 -8.31 4.19
CA LEU A 11 -3.72 -8.02 3.24
C LEU A 11 -2.54 -7.42 4.00
N ARG A 12 -1.35 -7.95 3.79
CA ARG A 12 -0.12 -7.26 4.13
C ARG A 12 0.26 -6.38 2.97
N VAL A 13 0.49 -5.11 3.25
CA VAL A 13 0.96 -4.11 2.30
C VAL A 13 2.36 -3.70 2.71
N GLU A 14 3.31 -3.81 1.81
CA GLU A 14 4.72 -3.46 2.02
C GLU A 14 5.17 -2.45 0.99
N VAL A 15 5.88 -1.43 1.41
CA VAL A 15 6.53 -0.47 0.51
C VAL A 15 7.82 -1.08 -0.02
N VAL A 16 7.89 -1.31 -1.33
CA VAL A 16 9.05 -1.97 -1.97
C VAL A 16 9.91 -1.01 -2.77
N GLU A 17 9.33 0.06 -3.31
CA GLU A 17 10.07 1.03 -4.11
C GLU A 17 9.53 2.44 -3.90
N ALA A 18 10.37 3.45 -4.20
CA ALA A 18 9.94 4.83 -4.27
C ALA A 18 10.58 5.52 -5.47
N TRP A 19 9.81 6.28 -6.23
CA TRP A 19 10.23 6.86 -7.50
C TRP A 19 9.94 8.36 -7.52
N LYS A 20 10.91 9.14 -8.02
CA LYS A 20 10.72 10.57 -8.24
C LYS A 20 11.38 10.98 -9.55
N LYS A 21 10.59 11.59 -10.43
CA LYS A 21 11.04 12.03 -11.78
C LYS A 21 11.74 10.89 -12.56
N GLY A 22 11.13 9.70 -12.57
CA GLY A 22 11.62 8.54 -13.33
C GLY A 22 12.87 7.86 -12.76
N ARG A 23 13.26 8.17 -11.52
CA ARG A 23 14.39 7.51 -10.85
C ARG A 23 13.95 6.91 -9.52
N ASP A 24 14.43 5.71 -9.23
CA ASP A 24 14.30 5.09 -7.92
C ASP A 24 15.09 5.90 -6.88
N THR A 25 14.40 6.32 -5.84
CA THR A 25 14.93 7.10 -4.72
C THR A 25 15.22 6.24 -3.50
N LYS A 26 15.00 4.92 -3.58
CA LYS A 26 15.20 3.94 -2.51
C LYS A 26 14.49 4.35 -1.21
N GLY A 27 13.22 4.74 -1.33
CA GLY A 27 12.40 5.17 -0.20
C GLY A 27 12.52 6.65 0.17
N LYS A 28 13.37 7.45 -0.50
CA LYS A 28 13.52 8.88 -0.19
C LYS A 28 12.48 9.73 -0.92
N GLY A 29 12.02 10.80 -0.27
CA GLY A 29 11.22 11.84 -0.92
C GLY A 29 9.73 11.80 -0.62
N CYS A 30 9.18 10.70 -0.09
CA CYS A 30 7.87 10.69 0.54
C CYS A 30 7.99 11.00 2.05
N GLN A 31 7.08 11.83 2.55
CA GLN A 31 7.00 12.17 3.96
C GLN A 31 6.29 11.08 4.79
N PHE A 32 5.47 10.24 4.16
CA PHE A 32 4.64 9.25 4.84
C PHE A 32 5.25 7.85 4.89
N TYR A 33 6.02 7.50 3.84
CA TYR A 33 6.50 6.14 3.58
C TYR A 33 8.00 6.10 3.28
N GLU A 34 8.63 4.97 3.62
CA GLU A 34 9.95 4.53 3.15
C GLU A 34 9.96 3.03 2.81
N VAL A 35 10.99 2.55 2.11
CA VAL A 35 11.09 1.13 1.73
C VAL A 35 11.22 0.25 2.98
N GLY A 36 10.45 -0.83 3.01
CA GLY A 36 10.33 -1.73 4.16
C GLY A 36 9.18 -1.37 5.11
N ASP A 37 8.50 -0.23 4.92
CA ASP A 37 7.29 0.10 5.67
C ASP A 37 6.18 -0.92 5.40
N ILE A 38 5.42 -1.27 6.43
CA ILE A 38 4.38 -2.29 6.37
C ILE A 38 3.10 -1.78 7.03
N PHE A 39 1.95 -2.10 6.44
CA PHE A 39 0.67 -2.02 7.15
C PHE A 39 -0.28 -3.14 6.71
N PHE A 40 -1.38 -3.30 7.45
CA PHE A 40 -2.34 -4.37 7.19
C PHE A 40 -3.75 -3.83 6.96
N ILE A 41 -4.40 -4.31 5.89
CA ILE A 41 -5.83 -4.11 5.64
C ILE A 41 -6.57 -5.36 6.12
N GLU A 42 -7.34 -5.22 7.20
CA GLU A 42 -7.97 -6.32 7.90
C GLU A 42 -9.47 -6.39 7.64
N GLN A 43 -9.86 -7.23 6.68
CA GLN A 43 -11.23 -7.40 6.16
C GLN A 43 -11.84 -6.12 5.58
N ILE A 44 -12.15 -5.13 6.42
CA ILE A 44 -12.69 -3.81 6.09
C ILE A 44 -12.13 -2.69 6.99
N ALA A 45 -11.11 -2.97 7.79
CA ALA A 45 -10.60 -2.07 8.81
C ALA A 45 -9.08 -1.94 8.77
N LEU A 46 -8.59 -0.85 9.36
CA LEU A 46 -7.18 -0.58 9.61
C LEU A 46 -7.00 -0.46 11.12
N ARG A 47 -5.91 -1.02 11.64
CA ARG A 47 -5.54 -0.92 13.06
C ARG A 47 -4.29 -0.10 13.22
N LYS A 48 -4.30 0.83 14.17
CA LYS A 48 -3.15 1.71 14.43
C LYS A 48 -1.91 0.90 14.79
N GLU A 49 -2.06 -0.14 15.61
CA GLU A 49 -0.99 -1.05 16.03
C GLU A 49 -0.35 -1.84 14.88
N ASN A 50 -1.05 -1.96 13.73
CA ASN A 50 -0.60 -2.65 12.54
C ASN A 50 -0.21 -1.68 11.41
N ILE A 51 0.08 -0.43 11.75
CA ILE A 51 0.65 0.57 10.84
C ILE A 51 2.09 0.82 11.27
N GLN A 52 3.03 0.24 10.53
CA GLN A 52 4.47 0.38 10.73
C GLN A 52 5.03 1.14 9.54
N THR A 53 4.75 2.45 9.53
CA THR A 53 5.23 3.37 8.50
C THR A 53 6.18 4.39 9.10
N LYS A 54 7.08 4.96 8.30
CA LYS A 54 7.96 6.07 8.66
C LYS A 54 7.25 7.17 9.45
N SER A 55 6.02 7.50 9.05
CA SER A 55 5.22 8.56 9.68
C SER A 55 4.30 8.08 10.81
N GLY A 56 4.14 6.77 11.02
CA GLY A 56 3.12 6.19 11.89
C GLY A 56 1.68 6.48 11.42
N MET A 57 1.52 6.92 10.16
CA MET A 57 0.26 7.28 9.54
C MET A 57 0.14 6.66 8.15
N LEU A 58 -1.08 6.65 7.61
CA LEU A 58 -1.35 6.30 6.23
C LEU A 58 -1.74 7.54 5.44
N CYS A 59 -1.11 7.74 4.29
CA CYS A 59 -1.46 8.83 3.39
C CYS A 59 -2.80 8.53 2.71
N LEU A 60 -3.70 9.51 2.68
CA LEU A 60 -5.00 9.36 2.02
C LEU A 60 -4.87 9.12 0.51
N ALA A 61 -3.83 9.64 -0.14
CA ALA A 61 -3.57 9.37 -1.56
C ALA A 61 -3.29 7.89 -1.78
N ALA A 62 -2.36 7.31 -1.00
CA ALA A 62 -2.10 5.88 -1.07
C ALA A 62 -3.34 5.04 -0.76
N LEU A 63 -4.11 5.40 0.28
CA LEU A 63 -5.36 4.70 0.60
C LEU A 63 -6.39 4.75 -0.55
N ALA A 64 -6.50 5.88 -1.25
CA ALA A 64 -7.41 6.02 -2.39
C ALA A 64 -7.11 5.01 -3.52
N ASP A 65 -5.83 4.66 -3.72
CA ASP A 65 -5.43 3.66 -4.71
C ASP A 65 -5.71 2.21 -4.25
N HIS A 66 -5.73 1.97 -2.94
CA HIS A 66 -6.01 0.63 -2.36
C HIS A 66 -7.51 0.34 -2.24
N ILE A 67 -8.32 1.35 -1.93
CA ILE A 67 -9.76 1.21 -1.63
C ILE A 67 -10.57 0.52 -2.75
N PRO A 68 -10.32 0.77 -4.05
CA PRO A 68 -11.04 0.08 -5.12
C PRO A 68 -10.76 -1.43 -5.17
N LEU A 69 -9.58 -1.86 -4.72
CA LEU A 69 -9.06 -3.21 -4.98
C LEU A 69 -9.05 -4.12 -3.75
N TYR A 70 -8.96 -3.57 -2.53
CA TYR A 70 -8.76 -4.38 -1.32
C TYR A 70 -9.83 -5.47 -1.13
N ARG A 71 -11.11 -5.21 -1.47
CA ARG A 71 -12.18 -6.20 -1.30
C ARG A 71 -12.01 -7.40 -2.22
N ALA A 72 -11.59 -7.18 -3.46
CA ALA A 72 -11.35 -8.26 -4.41
C ALA A 72 -10.17 -9.11 -3.95
N LEU A 73 -9.06 -8.46 -3.59
CA LEU A 73 -7.85 -9.11 -3.10
C LEU A 73 -8.10 -9.91 -1.80
N ILE A 74 -8.78 -9.32 -0.80
CA ILE A 74 -9.16 -10.03 0.45
C ILE A 74 -10.05 -11.25 0.17
N ARG A 75 -10.92 -11.18 -0.84
CA ARG A 75 -11.80 -12.29 -1.19
C ARG A 75 -11.08 -13.39 -1.98
N GLY A 76 -9.85 -13.15 -2.41
CA GLY A 76 -9.01 -14.12 -3.10
C GLY A 76 -9.11 -14.07 -4.63
N VAL A 77 -9.60 -12.95 -5.20
CA VAL A 77 -9.43 -12.70 -6.63
C VAL A 77 -7.94 -12.59 -6.91
N LYS A 78 -7.45 -13.30 -7.94
CA LYS A 78 -6.01 -13.31 -8.24
C LYS A 78 -5.55 -11.94 -8.73
N PRO A 79 -4.43 -11.41 -8.20
CA PRO A 79 -3.81 -10.20 -8.73
C PRO A 79 -3.59 -10.21 -10.24
N LEU A 80 -3.24 -11.36 -10.81
CA LEU A 80 -3.02 -11.52 -12.25
C LEU A 80 -4.28 -11.20 -13.07
N ASP A 81 -5.46 -11.69 -12.64
CA ASP A 81 -6.74 -11.46 -13.31
C ASP A 81 -7.17 -9.98 -13.26
N LEU A 82 -6.60 -9.22 -12.31
CA LEU A 82 -6.82 -7.79 -12.13
C LEU A 82 -5.76 -6.92 -12.85
N GLY A 83 -4.78 -7.55 -13.51
CA GLY A 83 -3.68 -6.84 -14.16
C GLY A 83 -2.73 -6.13 -13.19
N LEU A 84 -2.65 -6.61 -11.94
CA LEU A 84 -1.84 -5.99 -10.88
C LEU A 84 -0.45 -6.63 -10.72
N THR A 85 -0.10 -7.58 -11.58
CA THR A 85 1.16 -8.34 -11.50
C THR A 85 1.48 -9.01 -12.83
N THR A 86 2.61 -9.70 -12.87
CA THR A 86 3.04 -10.53 -14.00
C THR A 86 2.79 -12.02 -13.74
N PRO A 87 2.79 -12.88 -14.76
CA PRO A 87 2.60 -14.33 -14.59
C PRO A 87 3.62 -15.02 -13.67
N GLU A 88 4.79 -14.42 -13.46
CA GLU A 88 5.85 -14.95 -12.59
C GLU A 88 5.54 -14.78 -11.10
N GLU A 89 4.72 -13.78 -10.72
CA GLU A 89 4.26 -13.53 -9.35
C GLU A 89 2.72 -13.42 -9.28
N PRO A 90 1.97 -14.47 -9.63
CA PRO A 90 0.52 -14.38 -9.89
C PRO A 90 -0.33 -14.09 -8.64
N ASP A 91 0.22 -14.34 -7.45
CA ASP A 91 -0.45 -14.20 -6.15
C ASP A 91 -0.06 -12.91 -5.39
N VAL A 92 0.80 -12.08 -5.98
CA VAL A 92 1.24 -10.79 -5.44
C VAL A 92 0.58 -9.68 -6.25
N ALA A 93 0.03 -8.63 -5.61
CA ALA A 93 -0.40 -7.43 -6.31
C ALA A 93 0.59 -6.29 -6.09
N TYR A 94 0.86 -5.51 -7.13
CA TYR A 94 1.65 -4.29 -7.05
C TYR A 94 0.74 -3.08 -7.34
N LEU A 95 0.68 -2.13 -6.40
CA LEU A 95 -0.03 -0.86 -6.56
C LEU A 95 0.95 0.30 -6.48
N GLN A 96 0.65 1.40 -7.15
CA GLN A 96 1.45 2.61 -7.08
C GLN A 96 0.57 3.75 -6.56
N CYS A 97 1.04 4.50 -5.56
CA CYS A 97 0.46 5.81 -5.31
C CYS A 97 1.11 6.84 -6.20
N HIS A 98 0.31 7.61 -6.92
CA HIS A 98 0.83 8.64 -7.80
C HIS A 98 1.42 9.80 -6.99
N ASP A 99 2.61 10.26 -7.38
CA ASP A 99 3.20 11.48 -6.82
C ASP A 99 2.30 12.68 -7.17
N PRO A 100 1.61 13.32 -6.19
CA PRO A 100 0.78 14.49 -6.47
C PRO A 100 1.62 15.71 -6.88
N THR A 101 2.93 15.70 -6.62
CA THR A 101 3.82 16.79 -7.03
C THR A 101 4.23 16.64 -8.49
N GLY A 102 3.42 17.27 -9.36
CA GLY A 102 3.81 17.56 -10.73
C GLY A 102 4.77 18.75 -10.81
N LYS A 103 4.49 19.73 -11.69
CA LYS A 103 5.29 20.96 -11.81
C LYS A 103 5.14 21.93 -10.63
N LYS A 104 4.16 21.73 -9.75
CA LYS A 104 3.86 22.61 -8.62
C LYS A 104 4.43 22.02 -7.33
N SER A 105 5.08 22.86 -6.53
CA SER A 105 5.48 22.50 -5.18
C SER A 105 4.23 22.48 -4.29
N LEU A 106 3.91 21.32 -3.73
CA LEU A 106 2.93 21.21 -2.65
C LEU A 106 3.66 21.35 -1.30
N PRO A 107 2.96 21.70 -0.20
CA PRO A 107 3.57 21.77 1.14
C PRO A 107 3.93 20.39 1.72
N VAL A 108 3.99 19.35 0.89
CA VAL A 108 4.30 17.98 1.26
C VAL A 108 5.39 17.45 0.35
N ASN A 109 6.37 16.75 0.94
CA ASN A 109 7.35 16.00 0.18
C ASN A 109 6.71 14.69 -0.27
N SER A 110 6.53 14.51 -1.58
CA SER A 110 6.01 13.28 -2.16
C SER A 110 6.96 12.65 -3.19
N ALA A 111 6.72 11.37 -3.40
CA ALA A 111 7.31 10.50 -4.40
C ALA A 111 6.22 9.48 -4.77
N THR A 112 6.34 8.84 -5.93
CA THR A 112 5.50 7.69 -6.29
C THR A 112 5.97 6.51 -5.48
N ILE A 113 5.08 5.84 -4.74
CA ILE A 113 5.42 4.70 -3.89
C ILE A 113 4.83 3.43 -4.50
N VAL A 114 5.63 2.38 -4.59
CA VAL A 114 5.18 1.06 -5.04
C VAL A 114 4.93 0.18 -3.82
N PHE A 115 3.74 -0.38 -3.76
CA PHE A 115 3.26 -1.25 -2.69
C PHE A 115 3.15 -2.68 -3.20
N LYS A 116 3.83 -3.61 -2.53
CA LYS A 116 3.63 -5.05 -2.68
C LYS A 116 2.55 -5.51 -1.72
N ILE A 117 1.53 -6.18 -2.25
CA ILE A 117 0.37 -6.62 -1.48
C ILE A 117 0.28 -8.14 -1.52
N THR A 118 0.23 -8.76 -0.36
CA THR A 118 0.10 -10.21 -0.20
C THR A 118 -1.08 -10.56 0.71
N GLY A 119 -1.84 -11.60 0.34
CA GLY A 119 -2.93 -12.11 1.17
C GLY A 119 -2.41 -12.93 2.35
N ILE A 120 -2.93 -12.67 3.54
CA ILE A 120 -2.72 -13.47 4.76
C ILE A 120 -4.03 -14.17 5.10
N ARG A 121 -3.95 -15.48 5.26
CA ARG A 121 -5.06 -16.38 5.60
C ARG A 121 -4.89 -16.91 7.01
#